data_AF-A0A935JUB2-F1
#
_entry.id   AF-A0A935JUB2-F1
#
_cell.length_a   1.000
_cell.length_b   1.000
_cell.length_c   1.000
_cell.angle_alpha   90.00
_cell.angle_beta   90.00
_cell.angle_gamma   90.00
#
_symmetry.space_group_name_H-M   'P 1'
#
loop_
_entity.id
_entity.type
_entity.pdbx_description
1 polymer ?
#
loop_
_entity_poly.entity_id
_entity_poly.type
_entity_poly.pdbx_seq_one_letter_code
_entity_poly.pdbx_strand_id
1 'polypeptide(L)'
;MNGFSSEQALSDGSITTNSSSLFKSFDFPLNVYAYVLFLNEGSVDYLHYGLFEPGQTNLRRAQQFSTDLILDRLPFPPSRILEVGAGLGTICHLLTKRNYQIHSITPDHQQIAEIRRRFGTELNVTQQRFEDLAPTSESYDAILFQESAQYIEPLMIFNKAQDLLAKEGHIFIIDEFALRRSEIAANEGLHLLKDMLQLSVRLGFELVEHLDLSAEATPTLQYLLCAIDKHRQQLLDDLDLKSSRLDQLVQSNQDYLNKYTSGQFGYALLHFRKKRQLLWRLHPLNADQMTYMLALFEKIFKHKMSPEMWQWKYGSERCKAIGIWCENALIAHYGGMGRSVLYFGKPQMAVQIGDVMVDRIKHPGLVKKGPFFQMAATFLERYFGYGKPYLLGFGFPSERHLQIGGCHELYTDTGRMVEIAWNPCSSQPLWLSQLKTIDQGNINDDWVINAVNQCWHGMATDLNTAIVGVRDWAYLRDRYLNHPQYKYRIILVLSRLSGRVKGVLVLQSNSNGCEIMDVIAPLKQISLLITQARRVARINGDRRVFCQITNNFADRFISASGKGVLSELPIRIPANAWSDGPSPQLLMDRWWLMSGDMDFR
;
A
#
# COMPACT_ATOMS: atom_id res chain seq x y z
N MET A 1 24.36 -29.06 -12.32
CA MET A 1 24.23 -29.35 -10.88
C MET A 1 25.61 -29.21 -10.28
N ASN A 2 25.74 -28.37 -9.26
CA ASN A 2 27.01 -28.12 -8.58
C ASN A 2 27.47 -29.30 -7.70
N GLY A 3 26.69 -30.39 -7.62
CA GLY A 3 27.08 -31.61 -6.95
C GLY A 3 27.25 -31.39 -5.45
N PHE A 4 26.30 -30.70 -4.81
CA PHE A 4 26.25 -30.61 -3.35
C PHE A 4 25.81 -31.99 -2.80
N SER A 5 26.75 -32.94 -2.67
CA SER A 5 26.45 -34.24 -2.07
C SER A 5 26.09 -34.06 -0.59
N SER A 6 24.97 -34.65 -0.18
CA SER A 6 24.39 -34.58 1.17
C SER A 6 25.25 -35.16 2.31
N GLU A 7 26.47 -35.64 2.03
CA GLU A 7 27.34 -36.34 3.00
C GLU A 7 28.52 -35.51 3.54
N GLN A 8 28.75 -34.28 3.07
CA GLN A 8 29.72 -33.38 3.72
C GLN A 8 29.01 -32.45 4.70
N ALA A 9 28.67 -32.99 5.87
CA ALA A 9 28.30 -32.22 7.04
C ALA A 9 29.51 -31.42 7.55
N LEU A 10 29.82 -30.31 6.88
CA LEU A 10 30.73 -29.28 7.39
C LEU A 10 29.92 -28.32 8.25
N SER A 11 29.54 -28.78 9.45
CA SER A 11 29.10 -27.89 10.52
C SER A 11 30.10 -27.98 11.67
N ASP A 12 31.26 -27.36 11.49
CA ASP A 12 32.25 -27.15 12.56
C ASP A 12 31.86 -26.00 13.51
N GLY A 13 30.65 -25.41 13.34
CA GLY A 13 30.21 -24.23 14.08
C GLY A 13 28.77 -24.25 14.60
N SER A 14 28.05 -25.37 14.67
CA SER A 14 26.69 -25.41 15.27
C SER A 14 26.64 -24.81 16.68
N ILE A 15 25.50 -24.20 17.04
CA ILE A 15 25.23 -23.84 18.45
C ILE A 15 24.95 -25.13 19.22
N THR A 16 25.95 -25.66 19.93
CA THR A 16 25.87 -26.93 20.69
C THR A 16 25.92 -26.74 22.20
N THR A 17 26.21 -25.53 22.68
CA THR A 17 26.34 -25.23 24.10
C THR A 17 24.99 -24.90 24.72
N ASN A 18 24.61 -25.64 25.76
CA ASN A 18 23.41 -25.36 26.54
C ASN A 18 23.64 -24.16 27.48
N SER A 19 23.40 -22.94 26.97
CA SER A 19 23.45 -21.72 27.76
C SER A 19 22.21 -20.88 27.48
N SER A 20 21.29 -20.83 28.43
CA SER A 20 20.04 -20.06 28.29
C SER A 20 20.29 -18.57 28.02
N SER A 21 21.40 -18.01 28.52
CA SER A 21 21.80 -16.62 28.24
C SER A 21 22.07 -16.36 26.77
N LEU A 22 22.52 -17.37 26.02
CA LEU A 22 22.72 -17.26 24.57
C LEU A 22 21.38 -17.06 23.86
N PHE A 23 20.38 -17.90 24.17
CA PHE A 23 19.09 -17.83 23.52
C PHE A 23 18.29 -16.58 23.92
N LYS A 24 18.44 -16.10 25.16
CA LYS A 24 17.87 -14.82 25.61
C LYS A 24 18.34 -13.61 24.79
N SER A 25 19.51 -13.69 24.15
CA SER A 25 20.05 -12.57 23.38
C SER A 25 19.35 -12.35 22.04
N PHE A 26 18.65 -13.36 21.49
CA PHE A 26 17.87 -13.20 20.27
C PHE A 26 16.55 -12.48 20.52
N ASP A 27 16.10 -11.74 19.52
CA ASP A 27 14.78 -11.11 19.55
C ASP A 27 13.66 -12.15 19.51
N PHE A 28 12.55 -11.85 20.18
CA PHE A 28 11.34 -12.67 20.11
C PHE A 28 10.65 -12.50 18.73
N PRO A 29 10.20 -13.59 18.07
CA PRO A 29 10.09 -14.97 18.58
C PRO A 29 11.29 -15.88 18.24
N LEU A 30 12.35 -15.37 17.60
CA LEU A 30 13.50 -16.17 17.18
C LEU A 30 14.22 -16.83 18.37
N ASN A 31 14.25 -16.19 19.53
CA ASN A 31 14.78 -16.81 20.75
C ASN A 31 14.06 -18.12 21.13
N VAL A 32 12.72 -18.15 21.05
CA VAL A 32 11.93 -19.35 21.32
C VAL A 32 12.21 -20.41 20.27
N TYR A 33 12.17 -20.06 18.98
CA TYR A 33 12.41 -21.03 17.91
C TYR A 33 13.81 -21.63 17.96
N ALA A 34 14.84 -20.80 18.19
CA ALA A 34 16.21 -21.23 18.38
C ALA A 34 16.33 -22.19 19.57
N TYR A 35 15.72 -21.86 20.71
CA TYR A 35 15.86 -22.69 21.90
C TYR A 35 15.09 -24.02 21.78
N VAL A 36 13.91 -24.00 21.18
CA VAL A 36 13.13 -25.21 20.87
C VAL A 36 13.89 -26.15 19.93
N LEU A 37 14.51 -25.59 18.88
CA LEU A 37 15.40 -26.33 17.98
C LEU A 37 16.55 -26.97 18.78
N PHE A 38 17.22 -26.20 19.64
CA PHE A 38 18.29 -26.72 20.48
C PHE A 38 17.83 -27.87 21.40
N LEU A 39 16.70 -27.71 22.09
CA LEU A 39 16.19 -28.73 23.03
C LEU A 39 15.78 -30.04 22.36
N ASN A 40 15.33 -30.00 21.10
CA ASN A 40 14.94 -31.21 20.37
C ASN A 40 16.07 -31.82 19.54
N GLU A 41 16.91 -31.00 18.90
CA GLU A 41 17.91 -31.44 17.92
C GLU A 41 19.35 -31.41 18.48
N GLY A 42 19.54 -30.89 19.70
CA GLY A 42 20.84 -30.74 20.37
C GLY A 42 21.74 -29.67 19.74
N SER A 43 21.26 -28.95 18.74
CA SER A 43 22.07 -28.02 17.94
C SER A 43 21.21 -27.06 17.13
N VAL A 44 21.70 -25.85 16.87
CA VAL A 44 21.06 -24.88 15.96
C VAL A 44 22.05 -24.40 14.90
N ASP A 45 21.66 -24.54 13.63
CA ASP A 45 22.43 -24.02 12.48
C ASP A 45 21.67 -22.99 11.67
N TYR A 46 20.34 -23.12 11.66
CA TYR A 46 19.44 -22.33 10.85
C TYR A 46 18.21 -21.95 11.68
N LEU A 47 17.60 -20.81 11.33
CA LEU A 47 16.35 -20.33 11.94
C LEU A 47 15.23 -20.14 10.91
N HIS A 48 15.44 -20.62 9.69
CA HIS A 48 14.44 -20.61 8.64
C HIS A 48 13.60 -21.91 8.68
N TYR A 49 12.53 -21.98 7.89
CA TYR A 49 11.68 -23.16 7.77
C TYR A 49 12.46 -24.37 7.23
N GLY A 50 12.05 -25.56 7.65
CA GLY A 50 12.52 -26.81 7.08
C GLY A 50 11.62 -27.25 5.94
N LEU A 51 12.23 -27.83 4.90
CA LEU A 51 11.51 -28.51 3.83
C LEU A 51 11.54 -30.01 4.09
N PHE A 52 10.41 -30.56 4.54
CA PHE A 52 10.30 -31.95 4.95
C PHE A 52 10.04 -32.87 3.75
N GLU A 53 11.07 -33.62 3.37
CA GLU A 53 10.90 -34.75 2.44
C GLU A 53 9.98 -35.83 3.04
N PRO A 54 9.31 -36.67 2.21
CA PRO A 54 8.44 -37.73 2.70
C PRO A 54 9.13 -38.65 3.73
N GLY A 55 8.54 -38.78 4.92
CA GLY A 55 9.08 -39.59 6.01
C GLY A 55 10.17 -38.91 6.84
N GLN A 56 10.58 -37.69 6.50
CA GLN A 56 11.47 -36.89 7.33
C GLN A 56 10.73 -36.36 8.56
N THR A 57 11.38 -36.42 9.72
CA THR A 57 10.86 -35.83 10.98
C THR A 57 11.87 -34.91 11.66
N ASN A 58 13.11 -34.90 11.19
CA ASN A 58 14.20 -34.10 11.74
C ASN A 58 14.19 -32.70 11.11
N LEU A 59 13.95 -31.66 11.92
CA LEU A 59 13.84 -30.28 11.40
C LEU A 59 15.20 -29.77 10.91
N ARG A 60 16.30 -30.14 11.56
CA ARG A 60 17.65 -29.77 11.15
C ARG A 60 17.97 -30.29 9.73
N ARG A 61 17.60 -31.53 9.42
CA ARG A 61 17.80 -32.11 8.08
C ARG A 61 16.88 -31.46 7.04
N ALA A 62 15.63 -31.15 7.42
CA ALA A 62 14.70 -30.41 6.58
C ALA A 62 15.20 -28.98 6.27
N GLN A 63 15.82 -28.30 7.25
CA GLN A 63 16.48 -27.01 7.05
C GLN A 63 17.69 -27.13 6.13
N GLN A 64 18.53 -28.15 6.33
CA GLN A 64 19.68 -28.38 5.44
C GLN A 64 19.23 -28.58 3.99
N PHE A 65 18.17 -29.37 3.76
CA PHE A 65 17.61 -29.58 2.43
C PHE A 65 17.14 -28.26 1.78
N SER A 66 16.48 -27.38 2.54
CA SER A 66 16.11 -26.04 2.08
C SER A 66 17.31 -25.22 1.59
N THR A 67 18.41 -25.25 2.35
CA THR A 67 19.64 -24.54 1.99
C THR A 67 20.29 -25.17 0.76
N ASP A 68 20.39 -26.50 0.70
CA ASP A 68 20.99 -27.22 -0.42
C ASP A 68 20.29 -26.90 -1.75
N LEU A 69 18.95 -26.77 -1.77
CA LEU A 69 18.19 -26.37 -2.96
C LEU A 69 18.68 -25.06 -3.57
N ILE A 70 18.98 -24.05 -2.75
CA ILE A 70 19.53 -22.78 -3.23
C ILE A 70 20.95 -22.99 -3.74
N LEU A 71 21.79 -23.64 -2.93
CA LEU A 71 23.21 -23.78 -3.22
C LEU A 71 23.43 -24.49 -4.56
N ASP A 72 22.65 -25.54 -4.83
CA ASP A 72 22.65 -26.30 -6.09
C ASP A 72 22.40 -25.46 -7.35
N ARG A 73 21.78 -24.29 -7.18
CA ARG A 73 21.40 -23.35 -8.24
C ARG A 73 22.35 -22.17 -8.40
N LEU A 74 23.30 -21.98 -7.48
CA LEU A 74 24.25 -20.88 -7.56
C LEU A 74 25.18 -21.00 -8.79
N PRO A 75 25.66 -19.87 -9.34
CA PRO A 75 26.73 -19.89 -10.34
C PRO A 75 28.00 -20.57 -9.81
N PHE A 76 28.72 -21.34 -10.63
CA PHE A 76 29.95 -22.03 -10.22
C PHE A 76 30.99 -21.08 -9.60
N PRO A 77 31.77 -21.52 -8.59
CA PRO A 77 32.85 -20.71 -8.03
C PRO A 77 34.06 -20.64 -8.98
N PRO A 78 34.88 -19.57 -8.90
CA PRO A 78 34.68 -18.40 -8.05
C PRO A 78 33.58 -17.50 -8.63
N SER A 79 32.60 -17.16 -7.81
CA SER A 79 31.53 -16.21 -8.13
C SER A 79 31.25 -15.33 -6.92
N ARG A 80 30.77 -14.11 -7.19
CA ARG A 80 30.51 -13.07 -6.19
C ARG A 80 29.06 -13.14 -5.74
N ILE A 81 28.86 -13.44 -4.47
CA ILE A 81 27.54 -13.66 -3.89
C ILE A 81 27.27 -12.62 -2.81
N LEU A 82 26.12 -11.96 -2.90
CA LEU A 82 25.58 -11.15 -1.81
C LEU A 82 24.50 -11.96 -1.09
N GLU A 83 24.72 -12.29 0.18
CA GLU A 83 23.69 -12.89 1.04
C GLU A 83 23.00 -11.78 1.84
N VAL A 84 21.69 -11.65 1.69
CA VAL A 84 20.87 -10.70 2.44
C VAL A 84 20.16 -11.44 3.56
N GLY A 85 20.45 -11.07 4.81
CA GLY A 85 19.95 -11.77 5.99
C GLY A 85 20.87 -12.93 6.38
N ALA A 86 22.06 -12.60 6.90
CA ALA A 86 23.09 -13.59 7.26
C ALA A 86 22.64 -14.64 8.31
N GLY A 87 21.55 -14.38 9.04
CA GLY A 87 21.01 -15.29 10.04
C GLY A 87 22.07 -15.66 11.08
N LEU A 88 22.38 -16.95 11.18
CA LEU A 88 23.42 -17.44 12.09
C LEU A 88 24.81 -17.61 11.41
N GLY A 89 24.98 -17.17 10.17
CA GLY A 89 26.24 -17.16 9.41
C GLY A 89 26.63 -18.48 8.74
N THR A 90 25.77 -19.49 8.81
CA THR A 90 26.05 -20.85 8.30
C THR A 90 26.30 -20.86 6.79
N ILE A 91 25.50 -20.13 6.01
CA ILE A 91 25.65 -20.04 4.54
C ILE A 91 26.92 -19.29 4.17
N CYS A 92 27.17 -18.14 4.82
CA CYS A 92 28.42 -17.39 4.68
C CYS A 92 29.67 -18.26 4.87
N HIS A 93 29.69 -19.03 5.97
CA HIS A 93 30.77 -19.96 6.27
C HIS A 93 30.92 -21.03 5.17
N LEU A 94 29.82 -21.68 4.81
CA LEU A 94 29.80 -22.78 3.86
C LEU A 94 30.26 -22.36 2.46
N LEU A 95 29.82 -21.20 1.99
CA LEU A 95 30.23 -20.65 0.69
C LEU A 95 31.67 -20.16 0.70
N THR A 96 32.15 -19.57 1.82
CA THR A 96 33.57 -19.22 1.98
C THR A 96 34.47 -20.46 1.84
N LYS A 97 34.11 -21.59 2.49
CA LYS A 97 34.85 -22.85 2.37
C LYS A 97 34.83 -23.46 0.97
N ARG A 98 33.84 -23.12 0.16
CA ARG A 98 33.66 -23.59 -1.22
C ARG A 98 34.23 -22.62 -2.27
N ASN A 99 35.14 -21.73 -1.88
CA ASN A 99 35.83 -20.76 -2.74
C ASN A 99 34.92 -19.75 -3.45
N TYR A 100 33.74 -19.45 -2.88
CA TYR A 100 32.93 -18.33 -3.32
C TYR A 100 33.42 -17.02 -2.71
N GLN A 101 33.24 -15.91 -3.43
CA GLN A 101 33.44 -14.56 -2.90
C GLN A 101 32.12 -14.08 -2.30
N ILE A 102 31.82 -14.52 -1.08
CA ILE A 102 30.58 -14.14 -0.39
C ILE A 102 30.77 -12.88 0.45
N HIS A 103 29.75 -12.04 0.43
CA HIS A 103 29.54 -10.96 1.38
C HIS A 103 28.13 -11.11 1.95
N SER A 104 28.03 -11.25 3.27
CA SER A 104 26.73 -11.40 3.94
C SER A 104 26.39 -10.16 4.76
N ILE A 105 25.11 -9.81 4.78
CA ILE A 105 24.63 -8.64 5.52
C ILE A 105 23.48 -9.01 6.44
N THR A 106 23.41 -8.35 7.59
CA THR A 106 22.23 -8.38 8.47
C THR A 106 22.16 -7.08 9.27
N PRO A 107 20.97 -6.50 9.50
CA PRO A 107 20.86 -5.34 10.40
C PRO A 107 20.97 -5.72 11.89
N ASP A 108 20.80 -7.01 12.21
CA ASP A 108 20.71 -7.51 13.57
C ASP A 108 22.11 -7.65 14.21
N HIS A 109 22.37 -6.81 15.21
CA HIS A 109 23.62 -6.81 15.96
C HIS A 109 23.87 -8.12 16.72
N GLN A 110 22.81 -8.78 17.22
CA GLN A 110 22.93 -10.05 17.96
C GLN A 110 23.32 -11.20 17.04
N GLN A 111 22.77 -11.23 15.84
CA GLN A 111 23.23 -12.16 14.79
C GLN A 111 24.71 -11.97 14.48
N ILE A 112 25.19 -10.73 14.33
CA ILE A 112 26.62 -10.45 14.10
C ILE A 112 27.50 -10.95 15.24
N ALA A 113 27.09 -10.71 16.49
CA ALA A 113 27.80 -11.19 17.67
C ALA A 113 27.87 -12.73 17.67
N GLU A 114 26.78 -13.40 17.32
CA GLU A 114 26.72 -14.85 17.26
C GLU A 114 27.57 -15.43 16.12
N ILE A 115 27.54 -14.83 14.93
CA ILE A 115 28.38 -15.24 13.80
C ILE A 115 29.86 -15.20 14.20
N ARG A 116 30.29 -14.10 14.86
CA ARG A 116 31.66 -13.95 15.34
C ARG A 116 32.01 -14.98 16.42
N ARG A 117 31.06 -15.33 17.28
CA ARG A 117 31.25 -16.37 18.30
C ARG A 117 31.40 -17.77 17.67
N ARG A 118 30.60 -18.08 16.64
CA ARG A 118 30.58 -19.39 15.96
C ARG A 118 31.80 -19.61 15.06
N PHE A 119 32.19 -18.59 14.29
CA PHE A 119 33.13 -18.75 13.18
C PHE A 119 34.33 -17.81 13.22
N GLY A 120 34.46 -16.98 14.26
CA GLY A 120 35.49 -15.95 14.37
C GLY A 120 35.20 -14.70 13.53
N THR A 121 36.18 -13.81 13.43
CA THR A 121 36.05 -12.50 12.76
C THR A 121 36.42 -12.52 11.28
N GLU A 122 36.81 -13.67 10.74
CA GLU A 122 37.31 -13.82 9.36
C GLU A 122 36.19 -13.88 8.31
N LEU A 123 34.95 -14.21 8.70
CA LEU A 123 33.83 -14.21 7.77
C LEU A 123 33.50 -12.77 7.33
N ASN A 124 33.30 -12.59 6.02
CA ASN A 124 32.93 -11.32 5.42
C ASN A 124 31.44 -11.01 5.66
N VAL A 125 31.12 -10.62 6.90
CA VAL A 125 29.77 -10.26 7.34
C VAL A 125 29.76 -8.86 7.91
N THR A 126 28.79 -8.04 7.48
CA THR A 126 28.66 -6.64 7.89
C THR A 126 27.28 -6.35 8.47
N GLN A 127 27.24 -5.49 9.50
CA GLN A 127 26.00 -5.04 10.10
C GLN A 127 25.38 -3.91 9.26
N GLN A 128 24.48 -4.26 8.34
CA GLN A 128 23.84 -3.29 7.46
C GLN A 128 22.53 -3.81 6.88
N ARG A 129 21.66 -2.86 6.52
CA ARG A 129 20.42 -3.12 5.78
C ARG A 129 20.71 -3.19 4.28
N PHE A 130 19.92 -3.98 3.56
CA PHE A 130 20.03 -4.09 2.11
C PHE A 130 19.72 -2.77 1.40
N GLU A 131 18.75 -2.02 1.93
CA GLU A 131 18.29 -0.74 1.42
C GLU A 131 19.37 0.35 1.50
N ASP A 132 20.33 0.19 2.41
CA ASP A 132 21.39 1.17 2.67
C ASP A 132 22.68 0.85 1.91
N LEU A 133 22.77 -0.31 1.22
CA LEU A 133 23.95 -0.69 0.45
C LEU A 133 24.26 0.30 -0.68
N ALA A 134 25.46 0.89 -0.67
CA ALA A 134 25.92 1.70 -1.78
C ALA A 134 26.23 0.82 -3.01
N PRO A 135 26.11 1.37 -4.25
CA PRO A 135 26.64 0.71 -5.43
C PRO A 135 28.13 0.39 -5.26
N THR A 136 28.54 -0.82 -5.62
CA THR A 136 29.92 -1.28 -5.55
C THR A 136 30.61 -1.13 -6.90
N SER A 137 31.95 -0.99 -6.90
CA SER A 137 32.75 -0.94 -8.14
C SER A 137 32.69 -2.25 -8.93
N GLU A 138 32.50 -3.36 -8.21
CA GLU A 138 32.35 -4.71 -8.76
C GLU A 138 30.94 -5.21 -8.47
N SER A 139 30.26 -5.71 -9.50
CA SER A 139 28.93 -6.30 -9.37
C SER A 139 28.97 -7.69 -8.75
N TYR A 140 27.83 -8.15 -8.23
CA TYR A 140 27.60 -9.52 -7.80
C TYR A 140 27.06 -10.37 -8.96
N ASP A 141 27.39 -11.65 -8.96
CA ASP A 141 26.84 -12.65 -9.89
C ASP A 141 25.48 -13.16 -9.40
N ALA A 142 25.28 -13.23 -8.08
CA ALA A 142 24.00 -13.55 -7.48
C ALA A 142 23.73 -12.79 -6.17
N ILE A 143 22.45 -12.51 -5.91
CA ILE A 143 21.94 -12.05 -4.61
C ILE A 143 21.01 -13.14 -4.06
N LEU A 144 21.23 -13.52 -2.81
CA LEU A 144 20.48 -14.55 -2.10
C LEU A 144 19.61 -13.94 -0.99
N PHE A 145 18.34 -14.31 -0.97
CA PHE A 145 17.40 -14.07 0.11
C PHE A 145 16.85 -15.42 0.60
N GLN A 146 17.14 -15.80 1.83
CA GLN A 146 16.54 -16.96 2.49
C GLN A 146 15.78 -16.44 3.71
N GLU A 147 14.46 -16.34 3.58
CA GLU A 147 13.53 -15.77 4.56
C GLU A 147 13.81 -14.32 4.98
N SER A 148 14.48 -13.58 4.11
CA SER A 148 14.79 -12.16 4.31
C SER A 148 14.07 -11.23 3.33
N ALA A 149 13.53 -11.76 2.23
CA ALA A 149 12.84 -10.95 1.23
C ALA A 149 11.49 -10.46 1.74
N GLN A 150 10.80 -11.24 2.58
CA GLN A 150 9.54 -10.86 3.21
C GLN A 150 9.57 -9.58 4.07
N TYR A 151 10.77 -9.15 4.49
CA TYR A 151 10.97 -7.94 5.28
C TYR A 151 11.38 -6.72 4.45
N ILE A 152 11.61 -6.90 3.14
CA ILE A 152 12.15 -5.88 2.26
C ILE A 152 11.13 -5.60 1.16
N GLU A 153 10.69 -4.35 1.06
CA GLU A 153 9.76 -3.92 0.02
C GLU A 153 10.20 -4.44 -1.37
N PRO A 154 9.37 -5.18 -2.13
CA PRO A 154 9.79 -5.82 -3.37
C PRO A 154 10.34 -4.84 -4.41
N LEU A 155 9.83 -3.61 -4.41
CA LEU A 155 10.33 -2.53 -5.26
C LEU A 155 11.79 -2.19 -4.94
N MET A 156 12.19 -2.28 -3.68
CA MET A 156 13.58 -2.09 -3.26
C MET A 156 14.46 -3.26 -3.66
N ILE A 157 13.99 -4.50 -3.49
CA ILE A 157 14.70 -5.73 -3.91
C ILE A 157 15.17 -5.59 -5.36
N PHE A 158 14.24 -5.36 -6.28
CA PHE A 158 14.55 -5.33 -7.70
C PHE A 158 15.30 -4.05 -8.13
N ASN A 159 15.04 -2.89 -7.53
CA ASN A 159 15.80 -1.67 -7.87
C ASN A 159 17.26 -1.77 -7.43
N LYS A 160 17.54 -2.23 -6.21
CA LYS A 160 18.93 -2.47 -5.76
C LYS A 160 19.61 -3.54 -6.60
N ALA A 161 18.90 -4.62 -6.95
CA ALA A 161 19.44 -5.64 -7.82
C ALA A 161 19.79 -5.10 -9.23
N GLN A 162 19.08 -4.08 -9.73
CA GLN A 162 19.48 -3.38 -10.97
C GLN A 162 20.84 -2.69 -10.87
N ASP A 163 21.25 -2.27 -9.67
CA ASP A 163 22.53 -1.58 -9.44
C ASP A 163 23.65 -2.55 -9.05
N LEU A 164 23.32 -3.57 -8.26
CA LEU A 164 24.29 -4.47 -7.64
C LEU A 164 24.64 -5.70 -8.49
N LEU A 165 23.73 -6.17 -9.37
CA LEU A 165 23.97 -7.36 -10.18
C LEU A 165 24.67 -7.06 -11.51
N ALA A 166 25.56 -7.99 -11.88
CA ALA A 166 26.14 -8.05 -13.21
C ALA A 166 25.06 -8.29 -14.28
N LYS A 167 25.43 -8.14 -15.55
CA LYS A 167 24.56 -8.51 -16.67
C LYS A 167 24.24 -10.02 -16.58
N GLU A 168 22.98 -10.39 -16.78
CA GLU A 168 22.49 -11.76 -16.58
C GLU A 168 22.66 -12.31 -15.14
N GLY A 169 22.97 -11.46 -14.15
CA GLY A 169 23.08 -11.86 -12.75
C GLY A 169 21.75 -12.38 -12.16
N HIS A 170 21.85 -13.09 -11.05
CA HIS A 170 20.75 -13.89 -10.51
C HIS A 170 20.22 -13.36 -9.17
N ILE A 171 18.92 -13.52 -8.95
CA ILE A 171 18.30 -13.37 -7.62
C ILE A 171 17.69 -14.71 -7.25
N PHE A 172 18.03 -15.21 -6.07
CA PHE A 172 17.41 -16.39 -5.47
C PHE A 172 16.63 -15.95 -4.24
N ILE A 173 15.35 -16.29 -4.18
CA ILE A 173 14.48 -16.02 -3.04
C ILE A 173 13.86 -17.34 -2.64
N ILE A 174 14.05 -17.76 -1.40
CA ILE A 174 13.25 -18.82 -0.79
C ILE A 174 12.57 -18.23 0.45
N ASP A 175 11.25 -18.15 0.43
CA ASP A 175 10.52 -17.36 1.43
C ASP A 175 9.03 -17.73 1.50
N GLU A 176 8.38 -17.18 2.52
CA GLU A 176 6.93 -17.20 2.67
C GLU A 176 6.27 -16.12 1.78
N PHE A 177 5.13 -16.45 1.20
CA PHE A 177 4.32 -15.53 0.39
C PHE A 177 2.84 -15.62 0.74
N ALA A 178 2.15 -14.49 0.66
CA ALA A 178 0.70 -14.52 0.48
C ALA A 178 0.41 -15.01 -0.96
N LEU A 179 -0.52 -15.95 -1.11
CA LEU A 179 -0.98 -16.46 -2.41
C LEU A 179 -2.27 -15.79 -2.88
N ARG A 180 -3.08 -15.31 -1.94
CA ARG A 180 -4.32 -14.56 -2.20
C ARG A 180 -4.64 -13.61 -1.04
N ARG A 181 -5.40 -12.56 -1.32
CA ARG A 181 -5.97 -11.68 -0.27
C ARG A 181 -7.48 -11.88 -0.18
N SER A 182 -8.03 -11.72 1.02
CA SER A 182 -9.48 -11.83 1.27
C SER A 182 -9.98 -10.68 2.13
N GLU A 183 -11.29 -10.42 2.11
CA GLU A 183 -11.93 -9.36 2.90
C GLU A 183 -11.73 -9.51 4.42
N ILE A 184 -11.64 -10.74 4.90
CA ILE A 184 -11.52 -11.08 6.32
C ILE A 184 -10.07 -10.96 6.81
N ALA A 185 -9.11 -11.05 5.88
CA ALA A 185 -7.71 -10.97 6.20
C ALA A 185 -7.27 -9.53 6.48
N ALA A 186 -6.91 -9.24 7.72
CA ALA A 186 -6.19 -8.02 8.09
C ALA A 186 -4.84 -7.93 7.34
N ASN A 187 -4.08 -6.84 7.50
CA ASN A 187 -2.75 -6.72 6.90
C ASN A 187 -1.85 -7.91 7.33
N GLU A 188 -1.61 -8.86 6.43
CA GLU A 188 -0.97 -10.13 6.79
C GLU A 188 0.56 -10.13 6.66
N GLY A 189 1.18 -8.97 6.45
CA GLY A 189 2.63 -8.80 6.46
C GLY A 189 3.38 -9.34 5.23
N LEU A 190 3.02 -10.51 4.71
CA LEU A 190 3.71 -11.14 3.58
C LEU A 190 3.42 -10.45 2.25
N HIS A 191 4.38 -10.51 1.32
CA HIS A 191 4.20 -10.04 -0.05
C HIS A 191 3.31 -11.00 -0.85
N LEU A 192 2.45 -10.45 -1.73
CA LEU A 192 1.63 -11.27 -2.62
C LEU A 192 2.52 -11.81 -3.75
N LEU A 193 2.61 -13.13 -3.89
CA LEU A 193 3.49 -13.79 -4.86
C LEU A 193 3.24 -13.27 -6.28
N LYS A 194 1.96 -13.17 -6.68
CA LYS A 194 1.55 -12.63 -7.98
C LYS A 194 2.12 -11.23 -8.25
N ASP A 195 2.00 -10.33 -7.27
CA ASP A 195 2.48 -8.94 -7.39
C ASP A 195 4.01 -8.90 -7.50
N MET A 196 4.73 -9.75 -6.75
CA MET A 196 6.18 -9.87 -6.83
C MET A 196 6.65 -10.33 -8.22
N LEU A 197 6.02 -11.37 -8.77
CA LEU A 197 6.32 -11.89 -10.10
C LEU A 197 6.07 -10.83 -11.18
N GLN A 198 4.94 -10.12 -11.12
CA GLN A 198 4.62 -9.04 -12.05
C GLN A 198 5.61 -7.87 -11.96
N LEU A 199 6.01 -7.50 -10.74
CA LEU A 199 6.97 -6.44 -10.50
C LEU A 199 8.37 -6.80 -11.04
N SER A 200 8.81 -8.05 -10.88
CA SER A 200 10.10 -8.52 -11.41
C SER A 200 10.23 -8.24 -12.92
N VAL A 201 9.18 -8.57 -13.68
CA VAL A 201 9.13 -8.37 -15.14
C VAL A 201 9.14 -6.90 -15.51
N ARG A 202 8.39 -6.07 -14.77
CA ARG A 202 8.42 -4.61 -14.95
C ARG A 202 9.83 -4.07 -14.76
N LEU A 203 10.52 -4.53 -13.71
CA LEU A 203 11.86 -4.10 -13.33
C LEU A 203 13.00 -4.84 -14.04
N GLY A 204 12.71 -5.49 -15.18
CA GLY A 204 13.74 -5.98 -16.10
C GLY A 204 14.35 -7.33 -15.74
N PHE A 205 13.69 -8.07 -14.85
CA PHE A 205 14.02 -9.45 -14.53
C PHE A 205 13.09 -10.41 -15.26
N GLU A 206 13.52 -11.64 -15.44
CA GLU A 206 12.67 -12.74 -15.86
C GLU A 206 12.72 -13.87 -14.84
N LEU A 207 11.58 -14.53 -14.65
CA LEU A 207 11.49 -15.72 -13.83
C LEU A 207 12.09 -16.90 -14.61
N VAL A 208 13.14 -17.50 -14.05
CA VAL A 208 13.80 -18.69 -14.59
C VAL A 208 13.18 -19.94 -14.01
N GLU A 209 12.89 -19.93 -12.71
CA GLU A 209 12.31 -21.07 -11.99
C GLU A 209 11.37 -20.58 -10.88
N HIS A 210 10.28 -21.32 -10.68
CA HIS A 210 9.37 -21.17 -9.56
C HIS A 210 9.00 -22.57 -9.07
N LEU A 211 9.36 -22.85 -7.81
CA LEU A 211 8.95 -24.07 -7.12
C LEU A 211 8.01 -23.69 -5.98
N ASP A 212 6.82 -24.28 -5.98
CA ASP A 212 5.94 -24.29 -4.81
C ASP A 212 6.46 -25.36 -3.85
N LEU A 213 6.80 -24.93 -2.64
CA LEU A 213 7.39 -25.73 -1.57
C LEU A 213 6.49 -25.70 -0.32
N SER A 214 5.23 -25.28 -0.48
CA SER A 214 4.31 -25.07 0.63
C SER A 214 4.03 -26.36 1.40
N ALA A 215 3.90 -27.49 0.70
CA ALA A 215 3.62 -28.79 1.32
C ALA A 215 4.80 -29.28 2.17
N GLU A 216 6.02 -29.05 1.70
CA GLU A 216 7.27 -29.40 2.37
C GLU A 216 7.56 -28.46 3.55
N ALA A 217 7.18 -27.18 3.45
CA ALA A 217 7.42 -26.17 4.48
C ALA A 217 6.40 -26.24 5.64
N THR A 218 5.13 -26.54 5.34
CA THR A 218 4.02 -26.56 6.31
C THR A 218 4.30 -27.38 7.60
N PRO A 219 4.94 -28.56 7.55
CA PRO A 219 5.27 -29.34 8.74
C PRO A 219 6.17 -28.61 9.75
N THR A 220 6.91 -27.57 9.34
CA THR A 220 7.67 -26.71 10.27
C THR A 220 6.77 -26.13 11.36
N LEU A 221 5.59 -25.63 11.00
CA LEU A 221 4.65 -25.04 11.97
C LEU A 221 4.11 -26.08 12.95
N GLN A 222 3.81 -27.29 12.46
CA GLN A 222 3.36 -28.40 13.30
C GLN A 222 4.47 -28.84 14.26
N TYR A 223 5.71 -28.93 13.77
CA TYR A 223 6.88 -29.22 14.59
C TYR A 223 7.04 -28.18 15.69
N LEU A 224 7.00 -26.89 15.35
CA LEU A 224 7.16 -25.80 16.32
C LEU A 224 6.06 -25.83 17.38
N LEU A 225 4.81 -26.06 17.00
CA LEU A 225 3.70 -26.18 17.95
C LEU A 225 3.90 -27.34 18.92
N CYS A 226 4.23 -28.53 18.42
CA CYS A 226 4.49 -29.71 19.25
C CYS A 226 5.68 -29.50 20.17
N ALA A 227 6.74 -28.89 19.68
CA ALA A 227 7.98 -28.72 20.40
C ALA A 227 7.91 -27.60 21.46
N ILE A 228 7.17 -26.51 21.17
CA ILE A 228 6.85 -25.48 22.16
C ILE A 228 6.01 -26.07 23.29
N ASP A 229 5.00 -26.90 22.98
CA ASP A 229 4.17 -27.55 23.99
C ASP A 229 4.99 -28.50 24.88
N LYS A 230 5.80 -29.36 24.26
CA LYS A 230 6.69 -30.31 24.96
C LYS A 230 7.64 -29.63 25.94
N HIS A 231 8.23 -28.50 25.55
CA HIS A 231 9.25 -27.80 26.34
C HIS A 231 8.74 -26.57 27.08
N ARG A 232 7.42 -26.41 27.17
CA ARG A 232 6.78 -25.16 27.59
C ARG A 232 7.32 -24.58 28.89
N GLN A 233 7.38 -25.38 29.95
CA GLN A 233 7.83 -24.91 31.27
C GLN A 233 9.30 -24.46 31.21
N GLN A 234 10.15 -25.23 30.55
CA GLN A 234 11.56 -24.89 30.36
C GLN A 234 11.74 -23.60 29.57
N LEU A 235 10.93 -23.37 28.52
CA LEU A 235 10.96 -22.11 27.76
C LEU A 235 10.58 -20.90 28.62
N LEU A 236 9.58 -21.04 29.48
CA LEU A 236 9.15 -19.96 30.37
C LEU A 236 10.26 -19.60 31.37
N ASP A 237 10.85 -20.61 32.00
CA ASP A 237 11.87 -20.44 33.04
C ASP A 237 13.20 -19.93 32.44
N ASP A 238 13.69 -20.60 31.39
CA ASP A 238 15.01 -20.33 30.83
C ASP A 238 15.05 -19.08 29.94
N LEU A 239 13.93 -18.64 29.36
CA LEU A 239 13.86 -17.41 28.56
C LEU A 239 13.24 -16.22 29.31
N ASP A 240 12.83 -16.42 30.58
CA ASP A 240 12.14 -15.41 31.40
C ASP A 240 10.89 -14.84 30.70
N LEU A 241 10.08 -15.75 30.12
CA LEU A 241 8.89 -15.39 29.36
C LEU A 241 7.63 -15.48 30.22
N LYS A 242 6.70 -14.54 30.00
CA LYS A 242 5.34 -14.65 30.55
C LYS A 242 4.55 -15.71 29.76
N SER A 243 3.76 -16.54 30.45
CA SER A 243 2.89 -17.55 29.78
C SER A 243 2.05 -16.93 28.67
N SER A 244 1.46 -15.75 28.91
CA SER A 244 0.64 -15.05 27.93
C SER A 244 1.38 -14.68 26.63
N ARG A 245 2.69 -14.42 26.71
CA ARG A 245 3.53 -14.14 25.53
C ARG A 245 3.73 -15.41 24.69
N LEU A 246 3.93 -16.55 25.36
CA LEU A 246 4.07 -17.85 24.69
C LEU A 246 2.74 -18.33 24.10
N ASP A 247 1.61 -18.08 24.79
CA ASP A 247 0.26 -18.36 24.29
C ASP A 247 -0.04 -17.56 23.01
N GLN A 248 0.35 -16.29 22.95
CA GLN A 248 0.25 -15.48 21.75
C GLN A 248 1.07 -16.05 20.59
N LEU A 249 2.28 -16.58 20.86
CA LEU A 249 3.10 -17.22 19.84
C LEU A 249 2.46 -18.52 19.31
N VAL A 250 1.93 -19.36 20.21
CA VAL A 250 1.24 -20.59 19.84
C VAL A 250 0.01 -20.27 18.98
N GLN A 251 -0.80 -19.28 19.38
CA GLN A 251 -1.94 -18.84 18.58
C GLN A 251 -1.51 -18.32 17.21
N SER A 252 -0.45 -17.49 17.16
CA SER A 252 0.09 -16.97 15.90
C SER A 252 0.54 -18.12 14.97
N ASN A 253 1.25 -19.13 15.49
CA ASN A 253 1.68 -20.28 14.70
C ASN A 253 0.49 -21.13 14.21
N GLN A 254 -0.56 -21.29 15.01
CA GLN A 254 -1.80 -21.95 14.59
C GLN A 254 -2.52 -21.18 13.48
N ASP A 255 -2.58 -19.85 13.59
CA ASP A 255 -3.16 -19.00 12.56
C ASP A 255 -2.38 -19.11 11.25
N TYR A 256 -1.05 -19.12 11.30
CA TYR A 256 -0.20 -19.39 10.13
C TYR A 256 -0.48 -20.78 9.54
N LEU A 257 -0.56 -21.82 10.36
CA LEU A 257 -0.85 -23.18 9.88
C LEU A 257 -2.20 -23.26 9.16
N ASN A 258 -3.22 -22.57 9.67
CA ASN A 258 -4.52 -22.47 9.02
C ASN A 258 -4.45 -21.72 7.67
N LYS A 259 -3.61 -20.68 7.57
CA LYS A 259 -3.38 -19.95 6.31
C LYS A 259 -2.66 -20.78 5.27
N TYR A 260 -1.67 -21.58 5.67
CA TYR A 260 -1.04 -22.57 4.79
C TYR A 260 -2.06 -23.62 4.32
N THR A 261 -2.79 -24.22 5.26
CA THR A 261 -3.77 -25.28 4.98
C THR A 261 -4.90 -24.80 4.06
N SER A 262 -5.31 -23.54 4.19
CA SER A 262 -6.34 -22.94 3.33
C SER A 262 -5.81 -22.44 1.98
N GLY A 263 -4.50 -22.50 1.73
CA GLY A 263 -3.86 -21.95 0.52
C GLY A 263 -3.87 -20.42 0.47
N GLN A 264 -3.95 -19.76 1.62
CA GLN A 264 -3.80 -18.32 1.73
C GLN A 264 -2.33 -17.90 1.75
N PHE A 265 -1.51 -18.64 2.49
CA PHE A 265 -0.06 -18.52 2.50
C PHE A 265 0.56 -19.72 1.80
N GLY A 266 1.79 -19.55 1.34
CA GLY A 266 2.61 -20.59 0.76
C GLY A 266 4.09 -20.28 0.89
N TYR A 267 4.92 -21.25 0.57
CA TYR A 267 6.37 -21.16 0.61
C TYR A 267 6.90 -21.45 -0.78
N ALA A 268 7.81 -20.63 -1.31
CA ALA A 268 8.30 -20.81 -2.67
C ALA A 268 9.77 -20.48 -2.83
N LEU A 269 10.42 -21.21 -3.75
CA LEU A 269 11.71 -20.83 -4.33
C LEU A 269 11.46 -20.10 -5.65
N LEU A 270 11.97 -18.88 -5.75
CA LEU A 270 11.95 -18.06 -6.94
C LEU A 270 13.38 -17.79 -7.41
N HIS A 271 13.64 -18.09 -8.67
CA HIS A 271 14.89 -17.75 -9.34
C HIS A 271 14.60 -16.73 -10.43
N PHE A 272 15.19 -15.54 -10.30
CA PHE A 272 15.15 -14.50 -11.32
C PHE A 272 16.51 -14.30 -11.97
N ARG A 273 16.49 -13.95 -13.26
CA ARG A 273 17.67 -13.49 -14.00
C ARG A 273 17.48 -12.05 -14.46
N LYS A 274 18.52 -11.24 -14.33
CA LYS A 274 18.56 -9.86 -14.83
C LYS A 274 18.65 -9.86 -16.36
N LYS A 275 17.49 -9.76 -17.00
CA LYS A 275 17.35 -9.76 -18.47
C LYS A 275 17.79 -8.46 -19.12
N ARG A 276 17.60 -7.33 -18.44
CA ARG A 276 17.97 -6.01 -18.96
C ARG A 276 18.37 -5.05 -17.86
N GLN A 277 19.33 -4.19 -18.19
CA GLN A 277 19.62 -2.99 -17.41
C GLN A 277 18.54 -1.94 -17.67
N LEU A 278 18.00 -1.36 -16.61
CA LEU A 278 17.09 -0.22 -16.72
C LEU A 278 17.85 1.11 -16.58
N LEU A 279 17.50 2.07 -17.44
CA LEU A 279 17.99 3.46 -17.39
C LEU A 279 17.10 4.37 -16.54
N TRP A 280 16.00 3.82 -16.04
CA TRP A 280 15.05 4.49 -15.17
C TRP A 280 14.78 3.62 -13.93
N ARG A 281 14.27 4.24 -12.88
CA ARG A 281 13.87 3.59 -11.64
C ARG A 281 12.45 3.96 -11.27
N LEU A 282 11.73 2.99 -10.71
CA LEU A 282 10.38 3.19 -10.21
C LEU A 282 10.44 3.24 -8.69
N HIS A 283 10.03 4.35 -8.09
CA HIS A 283 10.14 4.55 -6.65
C HIS A 283 8.89 5.21 -6.06
N PRO A 284 8.60 5.01 -4.77
CA PRO A 284 7.68 5.87 -4.05
C PRO A 284 8.21 7.28 -4.04
N LEU A 285 7.31 8.24 -4.15
CA LEU A 285 7.65 9.64 -3.94
C LEU A 285 7.39 10.02 -2.49
N ASN A 286 8.40 10.56 -1.83
CA ASN A 286 8.32 11.04 -0.46
C ASN A 286 8.19 12.58 -0.44
N ALA A 287 7.83 13.15 0.72
CA ALA A 287 7.58 14.59 0.85
C ALA A 287 8.82 15.46 0.60
N ASP A 288 10.01 14.96 0.92
CA ASP A 288 11.30 15.59 0.65
C ASP A 288 11.59 15.75 -0.86
N GLN A 289 10.90 14.99 -1.71
CA GLN A 289 11.00 15.05 -3.16
C GLN A 289 9.93 15.95 -3.81
N MET A 290 9.19 16.73 -3.01
CA MET A 290 8.14 17.65 -3.48
C MET A 290 8.60 18.56 -4.63
N THR A 291 9.80 19.12 -4.56
CA THR A 291 10.31 20.08 -5.56
C THR A 291 10.36 19.49 -6.97
N TYR A 292 10.71 18.21 -7.10
CA TYR A 292 10.72 17.51 -8.39
C TYR A 292 9.31 17.31 -8.94
N MET A 293 8.34 16.98 -8.07
CA MET A 293 6.94 16.86 -8.46
C MET A 293 6.37 18.20 -8.94
N LEU A 294 6.64 19.29 -8.22
CA LEU A 294 6.20 20.64 -8.60
C LEU A 294 6.79 21.08 -9.95
N ALA A 295 8.07 20.79 -10.18
CA ALA A 295 8.72 21.08 -11.46
C ALA A 295 8.10 20.28 -12.62
N LEU A 296 7.81 18.98 -12.41
CA LEU A 296 7.11 18.16 -13.39
C LEU A 296 5.67 18.68 -13.63
N PHE A 297 4.98 19.08 -12.57
CA PHE A 297 3.63 19.65 -12.64
C PHE A 297 3.59 20.90 -13.52
N GLU A 298 4.47 21.87 -13.27
CA GLU A 298 4.56 23.08 -14.08
C GLU A 298 4.88 22.75 -15.54
N LYS A 299 5.80 21.81 -15.77
CA LYS A 299 6.17 21.37 -17.11
C LYS A 299 5.00 20.78 -17.89
N ILE A 300 4.18 19.93 -17.27
CA ILE A 300 3.10 19.20 -17.94
C ILE A 300 1.83 20.04 -18.06
N PHE A 301 1.41 20.69 -16.98
CA PHE A 301 0.15 21.42 -16.92
C PHE A 301 0.27 22.91 -17.28
N LYS A 302 1.49 23.41 -17.51
CA LYS A 302 1.77 24.79 -17.96
C LYS A 302 1.33 25.88 -16.99
N HIS A 303 1.18 25.53 -15.71
CA HIS A 303 0.94 26.46 -14.62
C HIS A 303 1.55 25.92 -13.33
N LYS A 304 1.81 26.81 -12.36
CA LYS A 304 2.48 26.45 -11.11
C LYS A 304 1.50 25.98 -10.05
N MET A 305 1.86 24.91 -9.34
CA MET A 305 1.26 24.57 -8.05
C MET A 305 2.12 25.19 -6.94
N SER A 306 1.51 25.89 -6.00
CA SER A 306 2.24 26.45 -4.86
C SER A 306 2.54 25.36 -3.81
N PRO A 307 3.59 25.51 -2.98
CA PRO A 307 3.87 24.57 -1.90
C PRO A 307 2.70 24.40 -0.92
N GLU A 308 1.93 25.46 -0.65
CA GLU A 308 0.75 25.40 0.22
C GLU A 308 -0.36 24.55 -0.41
N MET A 309 -0.55 24.67 -1.73
CA MET A 309 -1.50 23.84 -2.48
C MET A 309 -1.05 22.38 -2.51
N TRP A 310 0.25 22.13 -2.66
CA TRP A 310 0.80 20.78 -2.56
C TRP A 310 0.59 20.19 -1.16
N GLN A 311 0.89 20.96 -0.11
CA GLN A 311 0.71 20.53 1.29
C GLN A 311 -0.77 20.22 1.58
N TRP A 312 -1.68 21.03 1.05
CA TRP A 312 -3.12 20.79 1.16
C TRP A 312 -3.58 19.50 0.44
N LYS A 313 -2.97 19.14 -0.69
CA LYS A 313 -3.28 17.89 -1.42
C LYS A 313 -2.59 16.64 -0.86
N TYR A 314 -1.28 16.73 -0.63
CA TYR A 314 -0.37 15.60 -0.41
C TYR A 314 0.32 15.59 0.96
N GLY A 315 0.15 16.63 1.77
CA GLY A 315 0.84 16.77 3.05
C GLY A 315 0.42 15.78 4.14
N SER A 316 -0.60 14.95 3.89
CA SER A 316 -0.98 13.86 4.78
C SER A 316 -0.14 12.61 4.52
N GLU A 317 0.28 11.92 5.57
CA GLU A 317 0.93 10.60 5.48
C GLU A 317 0.06 9.53 4.81
N ARG A 318 -1.25 9.79 4.75
CA ARG A 318 -2.25 8.98 4.04
C ARG A 318 -2.17 9.15 2.53
N CYS A 319 -1.38 10.08 2.01
CA CYS A 319 -1.14 10.22 0.58
C CYS A 319 0.06 9.35 0.19
N LYS A 320 -0.04 8.71 -0.98
CA LYS A 320 1.01 7.88 -1.57
C LYS A 320 1.21 8.30 -3.01
N ALA A 321 2.43 8.21 -3.50
CA ALA A 321 2.74 8.49 -4.90
C ALA A 321 3.80 7.53 -5.40
N ILE A 322 3.73 7.22 -6.69
CA ILE A 322 4.78 6.48 -7.41
C ILE A 322 5.33 7.39 -8.50
N GLY A 323 6.66 7.47 -8.59
CA GLY A 323 7.39 8.22 -9.59
C GLY A 323 8.30 7.34 -10.42
N ILE A 324 8.51 7.74 -11.69
CA ILE A 324 9.59 7.20 -12.52
C ILE A 324 10.69 8.24 -12.61
N TRP A 325 11.89 7.80 -12.26
CA TRP A 325 13.11 8.59 -12.27
C TRP A 325 14.00 8.13 -13.40
N CYS A 326 14.52 9.06 -14.18
CA CYS A 326 15.59 8.80 -15.13
C CYS A 326 16.78 9.65 -14.69
N GLU A 327 17.88 9.00 -14.31
CA GLU A 327 18.97 9.66 -13.59
C GLU A 327 18.42 10.41 -12.36
N ASN A 328 18.60 11.73 -12.30
CA ASN A 328 18.12 12.58 -11.20
C ASN A 328 16.84 13.36 -11.54
N ALA A 329 16.18 13.03 -12.65
CA ALA A 329 14.97 13.73 -13.09
C ALA A 329 13.72 12.87 -12.88
N LEU A 330 12.71 13.43 -12.22
CA LEU A 330 11.37 12.86 -12.16
C LEU A 330 10.66 13.09 -13.51
N ILE A 331 10.40 12.01 -14.24
CA ILE A 331 9.82 12.07 -15.59
C ILE A 331 8.35 11.66 -15.63
N ALA A 332 7.87 11.00 -14.59
CA ALA A 332 6.47 10.61 -14.48
C ALA A 332 6.05 10.52 -13.01
N HIS A 333 4.78 10.80 -12.74
CA HIS A 333 4.20 10.80 -11.40
C HIS A 333 2.78 10.24 -11.43
N TYR A 334 2.43 9.47 -10.41
CA TYR A 334 1.10 8.93 -10.17
C TYR A 334 0.74 9.19 -8.70
N GLY A 335 -0.12 10.19 -8.47
CA GLY A 335 -0.50 10.64 -7.13
C GLY A 335 -1.79 10.01 -6.63
N GLY A 336 -1.79 9.63 -5.36
CA GLY A 336 -2.95 9.12 -4.64
C GLY A 336 -3.16 9.87 -3.32
N MET A 337 -4.31 10.51 -3.18
CA MET A 337 -4.69 11.26 -1.99
C MET A 337 -5.65 10.42 -1.13
N GLY A 338 -5.25 10.08 0.09
CA GLY A 338 -6.08 9.29 1.00
C GLY A 338 -7.37 10.02 1.39
N ARG A 339 -8.50 9.31 1.40
CA ARG A 339 -9.83 9.81 1.76
C ARG A 339 -10.52 8.82 2.69
N SER A 340 -10.93 9.30 3.86
CA SER A 340 -11.83 8.53 4.72
C SER A 340 -13.19 8.43 4.06
N VAL A 341 -13.75 7.23 3.98
CA VAL A 341 -15.07 6.96 3.39
C VAL A 341 -15.91 6.09 4.32
N LEU A 342 -17.22 6.12 4.13
CA LEU A 342 -18.12 5.05 4.54
C LEU A 342 -18.40 4.17 3.32
N TYR A 343 -17.94 2.92 3.37
CA TYR A 343 -18.22 1.87 2.40
C TYR A 343 -19.40 1.06 2.91
N PHE A 344 -20.59 1.30 2.37
CA PHE A 344 -21.84 0.68 2.83
C PHE A 344 -22.03 0.81 4.35
N GLY A 345 -21.83 2.04 4.84
CA GLY A 345 -21.92 2.39 6.27
C GLY A 345 -20.70 1.99 7.12
N LYS A 346 -19.75 1.20 6.59
CA LYS A 346 -18.54 0.81 7.32
C LYS A 346 -17.38 1.78 7.06
N PRO A 347 -16.68 2.29 8.09
CA PRO A 347 -15.50 3.13 7.90
C PRO A 347 -14.41 2.39 7.12
N GLN A 348 -13.91 3.02 6.06
CA GLN A 348 -12.83 2.50 5.21
C GLN A 348 -11.95 3.64 4.72
N MET A 349 -10.77 3.29 4.18
CA MET A 349 -9.91 4.24 3.48
C MET A 349 -9.99 4.02 1.97
N ALA A 350 -10.25 5.10 1.24
CA ALA A 350 -10.17 5.15 -0.20
C ALA A 350 -8.99 6.02 -0.65
N VAL A 351 -8.62 5.91 -1.91
CA VAL A 351 -7.65 6.81 -2.55
C VAL A 351 -8.27 7.55 -3.72
N GLN A 352 -8.10 8.87 -3.73
CA GLN A 352 -8.43 9.71 -4.87
C GLN A 352 -7.18 9.85 -5.74
N ILE A 353 -7.22 9.32 -6.95
CA ILE A 353 -6.11 9.44 -7.91
C ILE A 353 -6.12 10.82 -8.54
N GLY A 354 -4.96 11.48 -8.54
CA GLY A 354 -4.80 12.84 -9.04
C GLY A 354 -3.41 13.11 -9.58
N ASP A 355 -3.29 14.23 -10.32
CA ASP A 355 -2.04 14.77 -10.86
C ASP A 355 -1.16 13.71 -11.55
N VAL A 356 -1.78 12.83 -12.35
CA VAL A 356 -1.06 11.82 -13.12
C VAL A 356 -0.34 12.49 -14.29
N MET A 357 0.98 12.32 -14.33
CA MET A 357 1.86 13.04 -15.24
C MET A 357 2.84 12.09 -15.91
N VAL A 358 3.04 12.27 -17.21
CA VAL A 358 4.08 11.58 -17.98
C VAL A 358 4.72 12.59 -18.92
N ASP A 359 6.01 12.81 -18.76
CA ASP A 359 6.81 13.58 -19.70
C ASP A 359 6.89 12.85 -21.05
N ARG A 360 6.60 13.58 -22.13
CA ARG A 360 6.51 13.03 -23.49
C ARG A 360 7.86 12.89 -24.17
N ILE A 361 8.93 13.39 -23.54
CA ILE A 361 10.29 13.23 -24.07
C ILE A 361 10.57 11.72 -24.17
N LYS A 362 11.10 11.29 -25.33
CA LYS A 362 11.53 9.90 -25.51
C LYS A 362 12.70 9.64 -24.57
N HIS A 363 12.44 9.06 -23.41
CA HIS A 363 13.48 8.56 -22.53
C HIS A 363 13.95 7.20 -23.05
N PRO A 364 15.25 7.05 -23.41
CA PRO A 364 15.80 5.78 -23.86
C PRO A 364 15.48 4.64 -22.88
N GLY A 365 15.04 3.49 -23.37
CA GLY A 365 14.80 2.30 -22.54
C GLY A 365 13.42 2.20 -21.88
N LEU A 366 12.46 3.06 -22.21
CA LEU A 366 11.06 2.85 -21.81
C LEU A 366 10.43 1.64 -22.53
N VAL A 367 9.76 0.81 -21.75
CA VAL A 367 9.28 -0.53 -22.15
C VAL A 367 8.01 -0.50 -23.00
N LYS A 368 7.71 -1.64 -23.64
CA LYS A 368 6.49 -1.89 -24.45
C LYS A 368 5.18 -1.48 -23.75
N LYS A 369 5.11 -1.59 -22.42
CA LYS A 369 4.06 -0.96 -21.59
C LYS A 369 4.65 0.30 -20.95
N GLY A 370 4.27 1.48 -21.46
CA GLY A 370 4.93 2.78 -21.17
C GLY A 370 4.81 3.27 -19.71
N PRO A 371 5.38 4.45 -19.39
CA PRO A 371 5.49 4.99 -18.02
C PRO A 371 4.21 4.96 -17.19
N PHE A 372 3.08 5.34 -17.80
CA PHE A 372 1.78 5.35 -17.13
C PHE A 372 1.41 3.97 -16.56
N PHE A 373 1.51 2.92 -17.40
CA PHE A 373 1.18 1.56 -16.98
C PHE A 373 2.09 1.09 -15.83
N GLN A 374 3.39 1.36 -15.94
CA GLN A 374 4.36 0.95 -14.92
C GLN A 374 4.01 1.54 -13.55
N MET A 375 3.67 2.83 -13.50
CA MET A 375 3.27 3.48 -12.23
C MET A 375 1.90 3.02 -11.75
N ALA A 376 0.90 3.00 -12.62
CA ALA A 376 -0.48 2.67 -12.24
C ALA A 376 -0.60 1.23 -11.73
N ALA A 377 -0.05 0.25 -12.45
CA ALA A 377 -0.09 -1.15 -12.01
C ALA A 377 0.67 -1.34 -10.68
N THR A 378 1.85 -0.72 -10.54
CA THR A 378 2.63 -0.78 -9.29
C THR A 378 1.89 -0.11 -8.13
N PHE A 379 1.22 1.01 -8.37
CA PHE A 379 0.41 1.69 -7.35
C PHE A 379 -0.75 0.81 -6.88
N LEU A 380 -1.48 0.20 -7.81
CA LEU A 380 -2.61 -0.68 -7.51
C LEU A 380 -2.16 -1.92 -6.74
N GLU A 381 -1.10 -2.58 -7.21
CA GLU A 381 -0.52 -3.74 -6.52
C GLU A 381 0.04 -3.37 -5.14
N ARG A 382 0.57 -2.18 -4.94
CA ARG A 382 1.15 -1.83 -3.64
C ARG A 382 0.13 -1.34 -2.62
N TYR A 383 -0.84 -0.55 -3.06
CA TYR A 383 -1.67 0.23 -2.14
C TYR A 383 -3.17 -0.06 -2.19
N PHE A 384 -3.65 -0.79 -3.21
CA PHE A 384 -5.08 -0.90 -3.49
C PHE A 384 -5.58 -2.34 -3.39
N GLY A 385 -6.53 -2.60 -2.50
CA GLY A 385 -7.18 -3.90 -2.36
C GLY A 385 -7.33 -4.40 -0.92
N TYR A 386 -7.71 -5.67 -0.78
CA TYR A 386 -7.79 -6.32 0.52
C TYR A 386 -6.43 -6.40 1.21
N GLY A 387 -6.41 -6.13 2.52
CA GLY A 387 -5.18 -6.11 3.32
C GLY A 387 -4.19 -4.98 2.99
N LYS A 388 -4.57 -4.02 2.11
CA LYS A 388 -3.72 -2.90 1.67
C LYS A 388 -4.21 -1.58 2.27
N PRO A 389 -3.39 -0.49 2.23
CA PRO A 389 -3.74 0.80 2.81
C PRO A 389 -5.05 1.43 2.32
N TYR A 390 -5.47 1.13 1.08
CA TYR A 390 -6.73 1.59 0.52
C TYR A 390 -7.56 0.39 0.04
N LEU A 391 -8.80 0.29 0.51
CA LEU A 391 -9.74 -0.72 0.03
C LEU A 391 -10.27 -0.36 -1.36
N LEU A 392 -10.48 0.94 -1.57
CA LEU A 392 -11.16 1.50 -2.73
C LEU A 392 -10.39 2.69 -3.27
N GLY A 393 -10.83 3.18 -4.42
CA GLY A 393 -10.40 4.46 -4.91
C GLY A 393 -11.20 4.87 -6.12
N PHE A 394 -11.03 6.13 -6.44
CA PHE A 394 -11.76 6.84 -7.47
C PHE A 394 -10.84 7.91 -8.05
N GLY A 395 -11.27 8.49 -9.16
CA GLY A 395 -10.56 9.58 -9.78
C GLY A 395 -11.40 10.11 -10.92
N PHE A 396 -10.88 11.13 -11.59
CA PHE A 396 -11.59 11.82 -12.66
C PHE A 396 -10.68 11.86 -13.89
N PRO A 397 -10.36 10.68 -14.48
CA PRO A 397 -9.43 10.61 -15.60
C PRO A 397 -10.01 11.35 -16.80
N SER A 398 -9.17 12.10 -17.51
CA SER A 398 -9.50 12.57 -18.86
C SER A 398 -9.79 11.38 -19.77
N GLU A 399 -10.60 11.56 -20.81
CA GLU A 399 -10.95 10.51 -21.78
C GLU A 399 -9.75 9.71 -22.31
N ARG A 400 -8.64 10.39 -22.65
CA ARG A 400 -7.40 9.74 -23.07
C ARG A 400 -6.82 8.79 -22.02
N HIS A 401 -6.80 9.22 -20.76
CA HIS A 401 -6.29 8.38 -19.67
C HIS A 401 -7.19 7.16 -19.52
N LEU A 402 -8.52 7.36 -19.48
CA LEU A 402 -9.54 6.30 -19.39
C LEU A 402 -9.34 5.23 -20.48
N GLN A 403 -9.12 5.65 -21.73
CA GLN A 403 -8.85 4.75 -22.85
C GLN A 403 -7.56 3.94 -22.63
N ILE A 404 -6.47 4.57 -22.19
CA ILE A 404 -5.18 3.90 -21.98
C ILE A 404 -5.25 2.86 -20.86
N GLY A 405 -5.89 3.17 -19.74
CA GLY A 405 -5.98 2.18 -18.65
C GLY A 405 -7.05 1.11 -18.89
N GLY A 406 -8.13 1.42 -19.62
CA GLY A 406 -9.06 0.42 -20.12
C GLY A 406 -8.40 -0.57 -21.09
N CYS A 407 -7.55 -0.09 -22.01
CA CYS A 407 -6.74 -0.93 -22.90
C CYS A 407 -5.71 -1.83 -22.17
N HIS A 408 -5.48 -1.57 -20.88
CA HIS A 408 -4.58 -2.34 -20.03
C HIS A 408 -5.30 -3.07 -18.90
N GLU A 409 -6.64 -3.09 -18.90
CA GLU A 409 -7.48 -3.73 -17.89
C GLU A 409 -7.19 -3.26 -16.45
N LEU A 410 -6.65 -2.05 -16.30
CA LEU A 410 -6.31 -1.49 -14.99
C LEU A 410 -7.55 -1.09 -14.20
N TYR A 411 -8.61 -0.70 -14.91
CA TYR A 411 -9.88 -0.30 -14.32
C TYR A 411 -11.04 -0.52 -15.28
N THR A 412 -12.23 -0.53 -14.71
CA THR A 412 -13.50 -0.54 -15.43
C THR A 412 -14.36 0.64 -14.98
N ASP A 413 -15.27 1.04 -15.86
CA ASP A 413 -16.28 2.07 -15.55
C ASP A 413 -17.30 1.53 -14.54
N THR A 414 -17.57 2.33 -13.51
CA THR A 414 -18.55 2.03 -12.45
C THR A 414 -19.53 3.18 -12.18
N GLY A 415 -19.48 4.24 -12.99
CA GLY A 415 -20.37 5.38 -12.83
C GLY A 415 -19.90 6.60 -13.61
N ARG A 416 -20.71 7.66 -13.59
CA ARG A 416 -20.40 8.89 -14.32
C ARG A 416 -20.86 10.11 -13.55
N MET A 417 -20.17 11.23 -13.75
CA MET A 417 -20.64 12.54 -13.28
C MET A 417 -21.64 13.12 -14.28
N VAL A 418 -22.58 13.89 -13.76
CA VAL A 418 -23.50 14.74 -14.51
C VAL A 418 -23.51 16.12 -13.89
N GLU A 419 -23.90 17.12 -14.69
CA GLU A 419 -24.16 18.46 -14.20
C GLU A 419 -25.66 18.68 -14.05
N ILE A 420 -26.04 19.37 -12.99
CA ILE A 420 -27.42 19.84 -12.81
C ILE A 420 -27.37 21.35 -12.63
N ALA A 421 -28.13 22.07 -13.44
CA ALA A 421 -28.19 23.52 -13.42
C ALA A 421 -29.61 24.04 -13.13
N TRP A 422 -29.68 25.16 -12.42
CA TRP A 422 -30.90 25.85 -12.03
C TRP A 422 -30.80 27.34 -12.31
N ASN A 423 -31.96 27.93 -12.60
CA ASN A 423 -32.10 29.38 -12.58
C ASN A 423 -32.19 29.89 -11.13
N PRO A 424 -31.48 30.99 -10.79
CA PRO A 424 -31.63 31.70 -9.52
C PRO A 424 -33.10 32.04 -9.27
N CYS A 425 -33.56 31.90 -8.03
CA CYS A 425 -34.96 32.16 -7.66
C CYS A 425 -35.15 33.55 -7.04
N SER A 426 -36.33 33.82 -6.49
CA SER A 426 -36.60 35.06 -5.74
C SER A 426 -35.59 35.24 -4.59
N SER A 427 -35.18 36.48 -4.35
CA SER A 427 -34.34 36.87 -3.20
C SER A 427 -35.13 36.96 -1.89
N GLN A 428 -36.46 36.93 -1.96
CA GLN A 428 -37.33 37.04 -0.79
C GLN A 428 -37.03 35.97 0.26
N PRO A 429 -37.02 36.32 1.56
CA PRO A 429 -36.77 35.35 2.62
C PRO A 429 -37.81 34.23 2.66
N LEU A 430 -37.34 32.99 2.76
CA LEU A 430 -38.21 31.85 3.05
C LEU A 430 -38.58 31.86 4.53
N TRP A 431 -39.84 32.15 4.85
CA TRP A 431 -40.33 32.36 6.22
C TRP A 431 -39.96 31.25 7.23
N LEU A 432 -39.83 29.98 6.80
CA LEU A 432 -39.49 28.85 7.66
C LEU A 432 -37.99 28.59 7.86
N SER A 433 -37.10 29.31 7.17
CA SER A 433 -35.67 29.02 7.22
C SER A 433 -34.80 30.28 7.25
N GLN A 434 -33.66 30.16 7.91
CA GLN A 434 -32.66 31.21 8.04
C GLN A 434 -31.29 30.67 7.64
N LEU A 435 -30.41 31.59 7.25
CA LEU A 435 -29.05 31.29 6.81
C LEU A 435 -28.07 31.88 7.82
N LYS A 436 -27.04 31.11 8.17
CA LYS A 436 -25.88 31.60 8.94
C LYS A 436 -24.60 31.20 8.23
N THR A 437 -23.76 32.17 7.91
CA THR A 437 -22.46 31.92 7.29
C THR A 437 -21.47 31.45 8.34
N ILE A 438 -20.66 30.45 7.99
CA ILE A 438 -19.50 30.05 8.79
C ILE A 438 -18.30 30.90 8.34
N ASP A 439 -17.72 31.63 9.27
CA ASP A 439 -16.58 32.52 9.05
C ASP A 439 -15.61 32.47 10.24
N GLN A 440 -14.53 33.25 10.18
CA GLN A 440 -13.50 33.27 11.24
C GLN A 440 -14.04 33.65 12.62
N GLY A 441 -15.18 34.34 12.70
CA GLY A 441 -15.78 34.76 13.97
C GLY A 441 -16.57 33.66 14.68
N ASN A 442 -16.95 32.59 13.98
CA ASN A 442 -17.74 31.48 14.57
C ASN A 442 -17.20 30.07 14.25
N ILE A 443 -16.10 29.97 13.51
CA ILE A 443 -15.45 28.71 13.12
C ILE A 443 -15.07 27.84 14.32
N ASN A 444 -14.79 28.45 15.49
CA ASN A 444 -14.41 27.73 16.70
C ASN A 444 -15.57 27.52 17.68
N ASP A 445 -16.80 27.92 17.31
CA ASP A 445 -17.96 27.76 18.19
C ASP A 445 -18.39 26.28 18.25
N ASP A 446 -18.49 25.71 19.46
CA ASP A 446 -18.90 24.32 19.67
C ASP A 446 -20.25 23.99 19.01
N TRP A 447 -21.19 24.93 18.99
CA TRP A 447 -22.50 24.72 18.37
C TRP A 447 -22.40 24.57 16.84
N VAL A 448 -21.46 25.23 16.16
CA VAL A 448 -21.21 25.07 14.72
C VAL A 448 -20.65 23.68 14.44
N ILE A 449 -19.62 23.29 15.19
CA ILE A 449 -18.98 21.99 15.07
C ILE A 449 -20.02 20.86 15.23
N ASN A 450 -20.82 20.95 16.29
CA ASN A 450 -21.90 19.99 16.56
C ASN A 450 -22.97 20.00 15.46
N ALA A 451 -23.35 21.17 14.95
CA ALA A 451 -24.33 21.28 13.88
C ALA A 451 -23.88 20.58 12.58
N VAL A 452 -22.63 20.79 12.16
CA VAL A 452 -22.07 20.14 10.96
C VAL A 452 -22.02 18.63 11.16
N ASN A 453 -21.52 18.17 12.31
CA ASN A 453 -21.43 16.74 12.62
C ASN A 453 -22.80 16.06 12.70
N GLN A 454 -23.84 16.74 13.20
CA GLN A 454 -25.22 16.22 13.17
C GLN A 454 -25.76 16.10 11.74
N CYS A 455 -25.48 17.08 10.87
CA CYS A 455 -25.87 17.02 9.47
C CYS A 455 -25.17 15.87 8.75
N TRP A 456 -23.88 15.69 9.00
CA TRP A 456 -23.10 14.57 8.48
C TRP A 456 -23.65 13.22 8.96
N HIS A 457 -23.93 13.06 10.25
CA HIS A 457 -24.45 11.80 10.79
C HIS A 457 -25.78 11.40 10.14
N GLY A 458 -26.69 12.37 9.95
CA GLY A 458 -27.94 12.12 9.24
C GLY A 458 -27.73 11.78 7.77
N MET A 459 -26.81 12.45 7.08
CA MET A 459 -26.44 12.13 5.69
C MET A 459 -25.84 10.72 5.56
N ALA A 460 -24.91 10.38 6.44
CA ALA A 460 -24.26 9.07 6.49
C ALA A 460 -25.26 7.93 6.73
N THR A 461 -26.25 8.16 7.58
CA THR A 461 -27.34 7.21 7.84
C THR A 461 -28.17 6.97 6.58
N ASP A 462 -28.56 8.03 5.88
CA ASP A 462 -29.34 7.94 4.64
C ASP A 462 -28.55 7.30 3.48
N LEU A 463 -27.21 7.37 3.52
CA LEU A 463 -26.28 6.84 2.52
C LEU A 463 -25.63 5.50 2.93
N ASN A 464 -26.25 4.74 3.83
CA ASN A 464 -25.69 3.48 4.34
C ASN A 464 -25.49 2.36 3.28
N THR A 465 -26.08 2.50 2.09
CA THR A 465 -25.91 1.58 0.95
C THR A 465 -25.05 2.17 -0.16
N ALA A 466 -24.45 3.33 0.07
CA ALA A 466 -23.57 4.03 -0.85
C ALA A 466 -22.11 4.02 -0.38
N ILE A 467 -21.23 4.57 -1.21
CA ILE A 467 -19.85 4.88 -0.87
C ILE A 467 -19.74 6.40 -0.81
N VAL A 468 -19.43 6.95 0.35
CA VAL A 468 -19.44 8.39 0.57
C VAL A 468 -18.21 8.82 1.36
N GLY A 469 -17.51 9.84 0.86
CA GLY A 469 -16.43 10.50 1.61
C GLY A 469 -16.96 11.09 2.92
N VAL A 470 -16.19 10.94 3.99
CA VAL A 470 -16.53 11.53 5.30
C VAL A 470 -16.63 13.05 5.16
N ARG A 471 -17.77 13.63 5.55
CA ARG A 471 -18.07 15.07 5.48
C ARG A 471 -18.36 15.68 6.85
N ASP A 472 -17.57 15.31 7.85
CA ASP A 472 -17.67 15.89 9.19
C ASP A 472 -17.06 17.31 9.25
N TRP A 473 -17.04 17.91 10.44
CA TRP A 473 -16.43 19.23 10.65
C TRP A 473 -14.95 19.28 10.27
N ALA A 474 -14.18 18.22 10.59
CA ALA A 474 -12.76 18.18 10.28
C ALA A 474 -12.52 18.20 8.77
N TYR A 475 -13.26 17.39 8.02
CA TYR A 475 -13.26 17.43 6.56
C TYR A 475 -13.63 18.81 6.03
N LEU A 476 -14.74 19.40 6.49
CA LEU A 476 -15.21 20.69 5.99
C LEU A 476 -14.16 21.79 6.21
N ARG A 477 -13.52 21.80 7.39
CA ARG A 477 -12.46 22.74 7.74
C ARG A 477 -11.23 22.56 6.84
N ASP A 478 -10.74 21.34 6.74
CA ASP A 478 -9.49 21.07 6.05
C ASP A 478 -9.66 21.21 4.51
N ARG A 479 -10.80 20.77 3.97
CA ARG A 479 -11.11 20.82 2.54
C ARG A 479 -11.45 22.22 2.03
N TYR A 480 -12.28 22.97 2.76
CA TYR A 480 -12.84 24.23 2.24
C TYR A 480 -12.37 25.47 3.00
N LEU A 481 -12.31 25.45 4.33
CA LEU A 481 -11.92 26.65 5.09
C LEU A 481 -10.41 26.93 5.01
N ASN A 482 -9.60 25.88 5.03
CA ASN A 482 -8.14 25.95 4.95
C ASN A 482 -7.61 25.88 3.50
N HIS A 483 -8.49 25.97 2.50
CA HIS A 483 -8.06 25.88 1.11
C HIS A 483 -7.19 27.10 0.73
N PRO A 484 -5.97 26.90 0.19
CA PRO A 484 -5.00 28.00 0.03
C PRO A 484 -5.36 28.98 -1.09
N GLN A 485 -6.05 28.53 -2.13
CA GLN A 485 -6.37 29.37 -3.31
C GLN A 485 -7.83 29.85 -3.36
N TYR A 486 -8.80 28.96 -3.16
CA TYR A 486 -10.22 29.27 -3.28
C TYR A 486 -10.85 29.64 -1.94
N LYS A 487 -11.62 30.72 -1.95
CA LYS A 487 -12.47 31.12 -0.81
C LYS A 487 -13.89 30.62 -1.04
N TYR A 488 -14.30 29.62 -0.28
CA TYR A 488 -15.64 29.06 -0.32
C TYR A 488 -16.57 29.79 0.65
N ARG A 489 -17.85 29.91 0.28
CA ARG A 489 -18.89 30.38 1.19
C ARG A 489 -19.59 29.19 1.79
N ILE A 490 -19.46 29.02 3.10
CA ILE A 490 -20.06 27.92 3.82
C ILE A 490 -21.27 28.45 4.59
N ILE A 491 -22.45 27.89 4.32
CA ILE A 491 -23.72 28.40 4.82
C ILE A 491 -24.49 27.29 5.52
N LEU A 492 -24.81 27.52 6.80
CA LEU A 492 -25.76 26.70 7.56
C LEU A 492 -27.18 27.14 7.21
N VAL A 493 -28.02 26.16 6.87
CA VAL A 493 -29.46 26.35 6.70
C VAL A 493 -30.16 25.88 7.97
N LEU A 494 -30.85 26.78 8.67
CA LEU A 494 -31.53 26.47 9.93
C LEU A 494 -33.03 26.67 9.79
N SER A 495 -33.80 25.90 10.56
CA SER A 495 -35.23 26.16 10.78
C SER A 495 -35.40 27.42 11.63
N ARG A 496 -36.25 28.34 11.19
CA ARG A 496 -36.60 29.53 11.98
C ARG A 496 -37.47 29.18 13.20
N LEU A 497 -38.32 28.15 13.07
CA LEU A 497 -39.23 27.75 14.14
C LEU A 497 -38.53 27.00 15.27
N SER A 498 -37.57 26.14 14.94
CA SER A 498 -36.97 25.22 15.91
C SER A 498 -35.50 25.51 16.20
N GLY A 499 -34.86 26.45 15.50
CA GLY A 499 -33.41 26.70 15.56
C GLY A 499 -32.53 25.57 15.02
N ARG A 500 -33.07 24.35 14.88
CA ARG A 500 -32.35 23.17 14.37
C ARG A 500 -31.77 23.37 12.98
N VAL A 501 -30.52 22.94 12.82
CA VAL A 501 -29.82 22.93 11.54
C VAL A 501 -30.41 21.85 10.63
N LYS A 502 -30.56 22.20 9.35
CA LYS A 502 -31.13 21.36 8.29
C LYS A 502 -30.08 20.86 7.31
N GLY A 503 -28.98 21.58 7.17
CA GLY A 503 -27.85 21.18 6.35
C GLY A 503 -26.82 22.28 6.16
N VAL A 504 -25.71 21.92 5.54
CA VAL A 504 -24.60 22.80 5.15
C VAL A 504 -24.54 22.89 3.63
N LEU A 505 -24.37 24.10 3.12
CA LEU A 505 -24.07 24.40 1.72
C LEU A 505 -22.65 24.93 1.61
N VAL A 506 -21.87 24.38 0.68
CA VAL A 506 -20.56 24.93 0.29
C VAL A 506 -20.70 25.49 -1.12
N LEU A 507 -20.53 26.81 -1.27
CA LEU A 507 -20.73 27.51 -2.53
C LEU A 507 -19.43 28.17 -3.00
N GLN A 508 -19.21 28.18 -4.31
CA GLN A 508 -18.16 28.93 -4.98
C GLN A 508 -18.79 29.74 -6.13
N SER A 509 -18.54 31.04 -6.19
CA SER A 509 -18.94 31.85 -7.35
C SER A 509 -17.76 31.93 -8.33
N ASN A 510 -18.01 31.66 -9.60
CA ASN A 510 -17.04 31.79 -10.69
C ASN A 510 -17.71 32.45 -11.92
N SER A 511 -16.98 32.58 -13.03
CA SER A 511 -17.52 33.18 -14.27
C SER A 511 -18.74 32.43 -14.84
N ASN A 512 -18.90 31.15 -14.52
CA ASN A 512 -20.02 30.31 -14.97
C ASN A 512 -21.24 30.38 -14.02
N GLY A 513 -21.14 31.10 -12.89
CA GLY A 513 -22.21 31.28 -11.91
C GLY A 513 -21.83 30.76 -10.52
N CYS A 514 -22.85 30.48 -9.71
CA CYS A 514 -22.69 29.92 -8.37
C CYS A 514 -22.71 28.39 -8.41
N GLU A 515 -21.58 27.78 -8.16
CA GLU A 515 -21.44 26.34 -8.06
C GLU A 515 -21.64 25.86 -6.62
N ILE A 516 -22.44 24.81 -6.46
CA ILE A 516 -22.58 24.08 -5.21
C ILE A 516 -21.47 23.04 -5.19
N MET A 517 -20.44 23.31 -4.40
CA MET A 517 -19.27 22.44 -4.26
C MET A 517 -19.61 21.21 -3.44
N ASP A 518 -20.40 21.37 -2.37
CA ASP A 518 -20.81 20.27 -1.51
C ASP A 518 -22.12 20.56 -0.79
N VAL A 519 -22.75 19.48 -0.36
CA VAL A 519 -23.98 19.48 0.44
C VAL A 519 -23.82 18.47 1.58
N ILE A 520 -23.96 18.93 2.81
CA ILE A 520 -23.90 18.05 4.00
C ILE A 520 -25.25 18.13 4.70
N ALA A 521 -26.12 17.15 4.45
CA ALA A 521 -27.46 17.11 5.01
C ALA A 521 -28.10 15.72 4.89
N PRO A 522 -29.06 15.37 5.77
CA PRO A 522 -29.99 14.27 5.48
C PRO A 522 -30.65 14.48 4.11
N LEU A 523 -30.81 13.41 3.31
CA LEU A 523 -31.23 13.49 1.91
C LEU A 523 -32.59 14.19 1.74
N LYS A 524 -33.49 14.02 2.73
CA LYS A 524 -34.79 14.70 2.77
C LYS A 524 -34.72 16.24 2.80
N GLN A 525 -33.57 16.82 3.15
CA GLN A 525 -33.37 18.27 3.24
C GLN A 525 -32.76 18.89 1.97
N ILE A 526 -32.32 18.07 0.99
CA ILE A 526 -31.65 18.56 -0.23
C ILE A 526 -32.50 19.60 -0.98
N SER A 527 -33.83 19.40 -1.08
CA SER A 527 -34.76 20.36 -1.70
C SER A 527 -34.64 21.78 -1.13
N LEU A 528 -34.63 21.87 0.20
CA LEU A 528 -34.52 23.14 0.90
C LEU A 528 -33.15 23.78 0.64
N LEU A 529 -32.09 22.97 0.66
CA LEU A 529 -30.72 23.44 0.42
C LEU A 529 -30.54 23.97 -1.00
N ILE A 530 -31.03 23.27 -2.03
CA ILE A 530 -31.00 23.76 -3.42
C ILE A 530 -31.80 25.05 -3.58
N THR A 531 -32.96 25.15 -2.92
CA THR A 531 -33.76 26.39 -2.95
C THR A 531 -33.00 27.55 -2.30
N GLN A 532 -32.32 27.32 -1.18
CA GLN A 532 -31.49 28.35 -0.54
C GLN A 532 -30.26 28.72 -1.36
N ALA A 533 -29.59 27.75 -1.99
CA ALA A 533 -28.48 28.01 -2.90
C ALA A 533 -28.91 28.91 -4.07
N ARG A 534 -30.09 28.65 -4.66
CA ARG A 534 -30.67 29.50 -5.73
C ARG A 534 -31.02 30.91 -5.27
N ARG A 535 -31.42 31.06 -4.01
CA ARG A 535 -31.73 32.37 -3.39
C ARG A 535 -30.44 33.15 -3.10
N VAL A 536 -29.45 32.51 -2.47
CA VAL A 536 -28.10 33.09 -2.28
C VAL A 536 -27.50 33.47 -3.63
N ALA A 537 -27.68 32.59 -4.61
CA ALA A 537 -27.58 32.77 -6.05
C ALA A 537 -27.91 34.19 -6.50
N ARG A 538 -29.21 34.48 -6.40
CA ARG A 538 -29.83 35.74 -6.78
C ARG A 538 -29.31 36.93 -5.98
N ILE A 539 -29.11 36.77 -4.67
CA ILE A 539 -28.63 37.85 -3.79
C ILE A 539 -27.24 38.32 -4.23
N ASN A 540 -26.40 37.41 -4.71
CA ASN A 540 -25.06 37.71 -5.19
C ASN A 540 -25.00 38.18 -6.65
N GLY A 541 -26.13 38.28 -7.34
CA GLY A 541 -26.18 38.66 -8.75
C GLY A 541 -25.75 37.55 -9.72
N ASP A 542 -25.55 36.32 -9.25
CA ASP A 542 -25.23 35.18 -10.11
C ASP A 542 -26.45 34.85 -11.00
N ARG A 543 -26.20 34.55 -12.27
CA ARG A 543 -27.25 34.25 -13.26
C ARG A 543 -27.56 32.76 -13.38
N ARG A 544 -26.74 31.92 -12.78
CA ARG A 544 -26.79 30.46 -12.90
C ARG A 544 -26.37 29.84 -11.57
N VAL A 545 -27.05 28.76 -11.17
CA VAL A 545 -26.62 27.90 -10.07
C VAL A 545 -26.45 26.49 -10.60
N PHE A 546 -25.37 25.80 -10.27
CA PHE A 546 -25.15 24.44 -10.76
C PHE A 546 -24.36 23.58 -9.77
N CYS A 547 -24.39 22.27 -9.96
CA CYS A 547 -23.51 21.33 -9.27
C CYS A 547 -23.16 20.19 -10.21
N GLN A 548 -22.04 19.53 -9.94
CA GLN A 548 -21.70 18.26 -10.56
C GLN A 548 -21.84 17.16 -9.51
N ILE A 549 -22.46 16.05 -9.88
CA ILE A 549 -22.72 14.92 -8.99
C ILE A 549 -22.71 13.61 -9.79
N THR A 550 -22.46 12.49 -9.12
CA THR A 550 -22.66 11.17 -9.73
C THR A 550 -24.12 10.94 -10.14
N ASN A 551 -24.30 10.38 -11.35
CA ASN A 551 -25.60 10.28 -12.03
C ASN A 551 -26.68 9.56 -11.22
N ASN A 552 -26.30 8.51 -10.50
CA ASN A 552 -27.18 7.71 -9.64
C ASN A 552 -27.84 8.51 -8.49
N PHE A 553 -27.31 9.68 -8.14
CA PHE A 553 -27.91 10.57 -7.14
C PHE A 553 -28.55 11.84 -7.74
N ALA A 554 -28.49 12.03 -9.06
CA ALA A 554 -28.95 13.25 -9.72
C ALA A 554 -30.45 13.51 -9.51
N ASP A 555 -31.27 12.47 -9.54
CA ASP A 555 -32.72 12.56 -9.32
C ASP A 555 -33.08 13.17 -7.97
N ARG A 556 -32.24 12.98 -6.94
CA ARG A 556 -32.43 13.58 -5.60
C ARG A 556 -32.33 15.09 -5.64
N PHE A 557 -31.61 15.66 -6.60
CA PHE A 557 -31.44 17.10 -6.77
C PHE A 557 -32.48 17.69 -7.73
N ILE A 558 -32.85 16.94 -8.76
CA ILE A 558 -33.86 17.35 -9.75
C ILE A 558 -35.26 17.33 -9.14
N SER A 559 -35.71 16.16 -8.66
CA SER A 559 -37.07 15.98 -8.12
C SER A 559 -37.33 16.90 -6.93
N ALA A 560 -36.32 17.12 -6.11
CA ALA A 560 -36.36 17.98 -4.95
C ALA A 560 -36.58 19.47 -5.30
N SER A 561 -36.13 19.92 -6.47
CA SER A 561 -36.23 21.33 -6.88
C SER A 561 -37.29 21.59 -7.97
N GLY A 562 -37.71 20.54 -8.68
CA GLY A 562 -38.67 20.56 -9.80
C GLY A 562 -38.23 21.40 -11.00
N LYS A 563 -36.98 21.92 -11.01
CA LYS A 563 -36.51 22.96 -11.94
C LYS A 563 -35.06 22.77 -12.40
N GLY A 564 -34.45 21.63 -12.10
CA GLY A 564 -33.07 21.33 -12.50
C GLY A 564 -33.01 20.82 -13.93
N VAL A 565 -32.08 21.36 -14.72
CA VAL A 565 -31.74 20.85 -16.05
C VAL A 565 -30.50 19.97 -15.91
N LEU A 566 -30.62 18.69 -16.27
CA LEU A 566 -29.51 17.74 -16.27
C LEU A 566 -28.73 17.84 -17.59
N SER A 567 -27.41 17.75 -17.50
CA SER A 567 -26.51 17.67 -18.66
C SER A 567 -25.43 16.62 -18.41
N GLU A 568 -25.11 15.84 -19.44
CA GLU A 568 -24.08 14.81 -19.33
C GLU A 568 -22.67 15.43 -19.30
N LEU A 569 -21.79 14.85 -18.50
CA LEU A 569 -20.36 15.20 -18.48
C LEU A 569 -19.52 14.05 -19.03
N PRO A 570 -18.42 14.31 -19.75
CA PRO A 570 -17.50 13.29 -20.22
C PRO A 570 -16.56 12.79 -19.11
N ILE A 571 -17.07 12.64 -17.89
CA ILE A 571 -16.31 12.25 -16.71
C ILE A 571 -16.86 10.93 -16.19
N ARG A 572 -16.05 9.87 -16.31
CA ARG A 572 -16.34 8.52 -15.81
C ARG A 572 -15.63 8.27 -14.48
N ILE A 573 -16.21 7.39 -13.67
CA ILE A 573 -15.68 6.98 -12.38
C ILE A 573 -15.08 5.58 -12.51
N PRO A 574 -13.74 5.45 -12.53
CA PRO A 574 -13.09 4.15 -12.64
C PRO A 574 -13.10 3.41 -11.30
N ALA A 575 -13.22 2.10 -11.37
CA ALA A 575 -12.89 1.19 -10.26
C ALA A 575 -11.76 0.26 -10.67
N ASN A 576 -10.91 -0.11 -9.70
CA ASN A 576 -9.82 -1.06 -9.90
C ASN A 576 -10.35 -2.40 -10.45
N ALA A 577 -9.67 -2.90 -11.49
CA ALA A 577 -9.90 -4.22 -12.06
C ALA A 577 -8.62 -5.08 -12.09
N TRP A 578 -7.53 -4.58 -11.50
CA TRP A 578 -6.18 -5.14 -11.61
C TRP A 578 -5.78 -6.03 -10.41
N SER A 579 -6.02 -5.53 -9.20
CA SER A 579 -5.66 -6.20 -7.94
C SER A 579 -6.89 -6.69 -7.18
N ASP A 580 -6.70 -7.67 -6.28
CA ASP A 580 -7.75 -8.24 -5.45
C ASP A 580 -8.42 -7.16 -4.59
N GLY A 581 -9.74 -7.05 -4.67
CA GLY A 581 -10.53 -6.08 -3.91
C GLY A 581 -12.02 -6.20 -4.21
N PRO A 582 -12.84 -5.25 -3.70
CA PRO A 582 -14.26 -5.22 -4.01
C PRO A 582 -14.51 -5.20 -5.52
N SER A 583 -15.37 -6.12 -5.99
CA SER A 583 -15.64 -6.26 -7.43
C SER A 583 -16.24 -4.97 -8.02
N PRO A 584 -15.93 -4.62 -9.27
CA PRO A 584 -16.53 -3.45 -9.89
C PRO A 584 -18.06 -3.50 -9.99
N GLN A 585 -18.65 -4.69 -10.12
CA GLN A 585 -20.10 -4.89 -10.12
C GLN A 585 -20.72 -4.46 -8.79
N LEU A 586 -20.03 -4.71 -7.67
CA LEU A 586 -20.47 -4.27 -6.35
C LEU A 586 -20.38 -2.74 -6.18
N LEU A 587 -19.42 -2.10 -6.86
CA LEU A 587 -19.17 -0.66 -6.79
C LEU A 587 -20.01 0.16 -7.78
N MET A 588 -20.63 -0.51 -8.76
CA MET A 588 -21.44 0.10 -9.81
C MET A 588 -22.53 1.02 -9.23
N ASP A 589 -22.49 2.29 -9.63
CA ASP A 589 -23.45 3.32 -9.21
C ASP A 589 -23.61 3.43 -7.69
N ARG A 590 -22.53 3.26 -6.93
CA ARG A 590 -22.53 3.39 -5.46
C ARG A 590 -21.87 4.66 -4.93
N TRP A 591 -21.00 5.31 -5.71
CA TRP A 591 -20.26 6.49 -5.26
C TRP A 591 -21.14 7.74 -5.17
N TRP A 592 -21.12 8.40 -4.02
CA TRP A 592 -21.56 9.79 -3.84
C TRP A 592 -20.33 10.69 -4.00
N LEU A 593 -20.19 11.32 -5.16
CA LEU A 593 -19.15 12.32 -5.44
C LEU A 593 -19.80 13.59 -5.96
N MET A 594 -19.29 14.74 -5.51
CA MET A 594 -19.76 16.07 -5.91
C MET A 594 -18.63 16.93 -6.48
N SER A 595 -18.98 18.12 -6.96
CA SER A 595 -18.06 19.15 -7.45
C SER A 595 -16.80 19.35 -6.58
N GLY A 596 -16.96 19.34 -5.26
CA GLY A 596 -15.89 19.53 -4.28
C GLY A 596 -14.96 18.34 -4.09
N ASP A 597 -15.29 17.16 -4.63
CA ASP A 597 -14.40 15.99 -4.66
C ASP A 597 -13.38 16.05 -5.81
N MET A 598 -13.54 16.95 -6.78
CA MET A 598 -12.62 17.12 -7.92
C MET A 598 -11.53 18.15 -7.62
N ASP A 599 -10.27 17.78 -7.88
CA ASP A 599 -9.07 18.59 -7.59
C ASP A 599 -8.41 19.23 -8.82
N PHE A 600 -8.98 19.03 -10.01
CA PHE A 600 -8.48 19.58 -11.28
C PHE A 600 -9.47 20.63 -11.77
N ARG A 601 -9.11 21.90 -11.66
CA ARG A 601 -9.91 23.04 -12.14
C ARG A 601 -9.01 24.17 -12.59
#